data_AF-A0A1Q3Y971-F1
#
_entry.id   AF-A0A1Q3Y971-F1
#
_cell.length_a   1.000
_cell.length_b   1.000
_cell.length_c   1.000
_cell.angle_alpha   90.00
_cell.angle_beta   90.00
_cell.angle_gamma   90.00
#
_symmetry.space_group_name_H-M   'P 1'
#
loop_
_entity.id
_entity.type
_entity.pdbx_description
1 polymer ?
#
loop_
_entity_poly.entity_id
_entity_poly.type
_entity_poly.pdbx_seq_one_letter_code
_entity_poly.pdbx_strand_id
1 'polypeptide(L)' 'MYWHSWSEFIHMGGYGGYVWGSLGIMALVMVAEVWQIRTRRRRLG' A
#
# COMPACT_ATOMS: atom_id res chain seq x y z
N MET A 1 15.05 -2.60 21.64
CA MET A 1 14.77 -3.06 20.27
C MET A 1 13.40 -3.72 20.33
N TYR A 2 12.34 -3.06 19.85
CA TYR A 2 10.94 -3.48 20.12
C TYR A 2 10.41 -4.61 19.22
N TRP A 3 11.24 -5.13 18.33
CA TRP A 3 10.88 -6.15 17.35
C TRP A 3 12.02 -7.17 17.36
N HIS A 4 11.76 -8.33 17.95
CA HIS A 4 12.72 -9.42 18.07
C HIS A 4 12.68 -10.35 16.85
N SER A 5 11.69 -10.20 15.96
CA SER A 5 11.57 -11.01 14.74
C SER A 5 10.83 -10.31 13.60
N TRP A 6 11.07 -10.78 12.37
CA TRP A 6 10.28 -10.42 11.18
C TRP A 6 8.79 -10.73 11.33
N SER A 7 8.45 -11.76 12.11
CA SER A 7 7.04 -12.11 12.38
C SER A 7 6.34 -11.03 13.18
N GLU A 8 6.98 -10.44 14.18
CA GLU A 8 6.42 -9.33 14.97
C GLU A 8 6.22 -8.07 14.14
N PHE A 9 7.11 -7.83 13.18
CA PHE A 9 6.99 -6.72 12.23
C PHE A 9 5.74 -6.83 11.37
N ILE A 10 5.45 -8.02 10.86
CA ILE A 10 4.27 -8.25 10.02
C ILE A 10 3.01 -8.33 10.87
N HIS A 11 3.04 -9.01 12.02
CA HIS A 11 1.86 -9.19 12.87
C HIS A 11 1.50 -7.93 13.66
N MET A 12 2.43 -7.00 13.91
CA MET A 12 2.24 -5.78 14.72
C MET A 12 1.36 -6.02 15.96
N GLY A 13 1.68 -7.06 16.74
CA GLY A 13 0.93 -7.40 17.96
C GLY A 13 -0.54 -7.77 17.75
N GLY A 14 -0.93 -8.20 16.54
CA GLY A 14 -2.32 -8.52 16.15
C GLY A 14 -2.96 -7.49 15.21
N TYR A 15 -2.36 -6.30 15.05
CA TYR A 15 -2.88 -5.25 14.17
C TYR A 15 -2.30 -5.25 12.75
N GLY A 16 -1.36 -6.17 12.47
CA GLY A 16 -0.67 -6.26 11.19
C GLY A 16 -1.61 -6.30 9.99
N GLY A 17 -2.68 -7.08 10.07
CA GLY A 17 -3.68 -7.17 9.01
C GLY A 17 -4.33 -5.81 8.68
N TYR A 18 -4.66 -5.01 9.69
CA TYR A 18 -5.21 -3.67 9.50
C TYR A 18 -4.18 -2.69 8.93
N VAL A 19 -2.96 -2.68 9.47
CA VAL A 19 -1.89 -1.78 9.05
C VAL A 19 -1.50 -2.05 7.59
N TRP A 20 -1.14 -3.30 7.28
CA TRP A 20 -0.72 -3.70 5.94
C TRP A 20 -1.86 -3.67 4.94
N GLY A 21 -3.08 -4.03 5.35
CA GLY A 21 -4.27 -3.92 4.50
C GLY A 21 -4.58 -2.47 4.13
N SER A 22 -4.57 -1.55 5.09
CA SER A 22 -4.83 -0.12 4.85
C SER A 22 -3.75 0.52 3.97
N LEU A 23 -2.47 0.22 4.23
CA LEU A 23 -1.35 0.65 3.40
C LEU A 23 -1.46 0.07 1.98
N GLY A 24 -1.85 -1.19 1.84
CA GLY A 24 -2.06 -1.85 0.55
C GLY A 24 -3.18 -1.21 -0.26
N ILE A 25 -4.33 -0.91 0.36
CA ILE A 25 -5.44 -0.21 -0.31
C ILE A 25 -5.02 1.20 -0.72
N MET A 26 -4.36 1.96 0.16
CA MET A 26 -3.84 3.29 -0.17
C MET A 26 -2.89 3.24 -1.38
N ALA A 27 -1.93 2.31 -1.37
CA ALA A 27 -0.99 2.13 -2.48
C ALA A 27 -1.70 1.77 -3.78
N LEU A 28 -2.72 0.91 -3.72
CA LEU A 28 -3.53 0.52 -4.88
C LEU A 28 -4.27 1.72 -5.49
N VAL A 29 -4.89 2.56 -4.66
CA VAL A 29 -5.58 3.78 -5.12
C VAL A 29 -4.60 4.75 -5.77
N MET A 30 -3.43 4.99 -5.16
CA MET A 30 -2.39 5.85 -5.72
C MET A 30 -1.90 5.35 -7.09
N VAL A 31 -1.67 4.05 -7.24
CA VAL A 31 -1.28 3.43 -8.51
C VAL A 31 -2.39 3.59 -9.56
N ALA A 32 -3.65 3.38 -9.17
CA ALA A 32 -4.79 3.54 -10.06
C ALA A 32 -4.92 4.99 -10.56
N GLU A 33 -4.79 5.98 -9.68
CA GLU A 33 -4.79 7.41 -10.04
C GLU A 33 -3.68 7.75 -11.04
N VAL A 34 -2.44 7.32 -10.77
CA VAL A 34 -1.30 7.54 -11.68
C VAL A 34 -1.55 6.89 -13.03
N TRP A 35 -2.11 5.67 -13.04
CA TRP A 35 -2.40 4.97 -14.28
C TRP A 35 -3.51 5.65 -15.08
N GLN A 36 -4.57 6.14 -14.42
CA GLN A 36 -5.63 6.90 -15.07
C GLN A 36 -5.09 8.19 -15.69
N ILE A 37 -4.26 8.95 -14.95
CA ILE A 37 -3.61 10.15 -15.47
C ILE A 37 -2.72 9.83 -16.68
N ARG A 38 -1.89 8.79 -16.59
CA ARG A 38 -1.02 8.37 -17.69
C ARG A 38 -1.82 7.97 -18.93
N THR A 39 -2.93 7.28 -18.75
CA THR A 39 -3.82 6.86 -19.84
C THR A 39 -4.50 8.06 -20.49
N ARG A 40 -4.94 9.05 -19.71
CA ARG A 40 -5.52 10.29 -20.23
C ARG A 40 -4.51 11.11 -21.02
N ARG A 41 -3.27 11.26 -20.52
CA ARG A 41 -2.21 11.97 -21.25
C ARG A 41 -1.90 11.34 -22.61
N ARG A 42 -1.93 10.00 -22.71
CA ARG A 42 -1.75 9.29 -23.99
C ARG A 42 -2.89 9.48 -24.99
N ARG A 43 -4.08 9.86 -24.53
CA ARG A 43 -5.25 10.10 -25.40
C ARG A 43 -5.34 11.53 -25.92
N LEU A 44 -4.63 12.47 -25.29
CA LEU A 44 -4.67 13.90 -25.62
C LEU A 44 -3.43 14.38 -26.38
N GLY A 45 -2.45 13.51 -26.62
CA GLY A 45 -1.23 13.78 -27.39
C GLY A 45 -1.16 12.96 -28.67
#